data_AF-A0A126PC90-F1
#
_entry.id   AF-A0A126PC90-F1
#
_cell.length_a   1.000
_cell.length_b   1.000
_cell.length_c   1.000
_cell.angle_alpha   90.00
_cell.angle_beta   90.00
_cell.angle_gamma   90.00
#
_symmetry.space_group_name_H-M   'P 1'
#
loop_
_entity.id
_entity.type
_entity.pdbx_description
1 polymer ?
#
loop_
_entity_poly.entity_id
_entity_poly.type
_entity_poly.pdbx_seq_one_letter_code
_entity_poly.pdbx_strand_id
1 'polypeptide(L)'
;MALAHTHLGRRMLSKRHEFASGVSNLGPWAVYGPFTICDLPGMPRPKPLIHGLYGWTPAYGFRYVHPANRRAFEVLEPVGKLFEKVSEDEENEWLTLRYDEQQFLVRPELFQEIQRKPPFSFGDEVEEITPAPGQYRRFGLVSDVYWNEATDQATYQIVERKRKLPRVYQADELRLG
;
A
#
# COMPACT_ATOMS: atom_id res chain seq x y z
N MET A 1 48.98 47.53 1.69
CA MET A 1 49.46 48.11 0.41
C MET A 1 48.94 47.22 -0.71
N ALA A 2 48.51 47.82 -1.83
CA ALA A 2 48.07 47.18 -3.09
C ALA A 2 46.84 46.23 -2.98
N LEU A 3 45.72 46.33 -3.73
CA LEU A 3 45.46 46.63 -5.16
C LEU A 3 46.18 45.60 -6.06
N ALA A 4 45.63 44.95 -7.10
CA ALA A 4 44.30 44.91 -7.72
C ALA A 4 44.20 43.54 -8.52
N HIS A 5 43.20 43.19 -9.35
CA HIS A 5 42.03 43.92 -9.88
C HIS A 5 40.89 42.97 -10.37
N THR A 6 40.00 43.55 -11.18
CA THR A 6 38.93 43.05 -12.07
C THR A 6 39.41 42.12 -13.23
N HIS A 7 38.61 41.48 -14.11
CA HIS A 7 37.22 41.69 -14.62
C HIS A 7 36.69 40.34 -15.23
N LEU A 8 35.41 39.92 -15.06
CA LEU A 8 34.23 40.17 -15.91
C LEU A 8 33.94 39.19 -17.07
N GLY A 9 32.67 38.73 -17.14
CA GLY A 9 32.00 38.30 -18.38
C GLY A 9 31.65 36.81 -18.46
N ARG A 10 30.56 36.40 -19.13
CA ARG A 10 29.38 37.17 -19.61
C ARG A 10 28.22 36.17 -19.85
N ARG A 11 26.97 36.63 -19.75
CA ARG A 11 25.77 35.81 -20.07
C ARG A 11 25.78 35.35 -21.53
N MET A 12 25.21 34.18 -21.80
CA MET A 12 24.30 34.01 -22.95
C MET A 12 23.05 33.23 -22.53
N LEU A 13 21.88 33.78 -22.90
CA LEU A 13 20.58 33.18 -22.71
C LEU A 13 20.09 32.55 -24.02
N SER A 14 19.19 31.58 -23.88
CA SER A 14 18.46 30.95 -24.98
C SER A 14 17.71 31.95 -25.86
N LYS A 15 17.72 31.70 -27.18
CA LYS A 15 16.66 32.08 -28.13
C LYS A 15 16.64 31.07 -29.28
N ARG A 16 15.52 30.36 -29.45
CA ARG A 16 15.27 29.50 -30.61
C ARG A 16 13.78 29.52 -30.97
N HIS A 17 13.54 29.51 -32.27
CA HIS A 17 12.26 29.41 -32.98
C HIS A 17 11.32 30.61 -32.92
N GLU A 18 11.28 31.27 -34.07
CA GLU A 18 10.30 32.25 -34.51
C GLU A 18 9.05 31.53 -35.08
N PHE A 19 7.91 32.21 -35.06
CA PHE A 19 6.62 31.65 -35.47
C PHE A 19 6.49 31.50 -36.99
N ALA A 20 5.90 30.39 -37.44
CA ALA A 20 5.34 30.27 -38.79
C ALA A 20 3.81 30.29 -38.71
N SER A 21 3.20 31.29 -39.33
CA SER A 21 1.75 31.47 -39.41
C SER A 21 1.13 30.52 -40.43
N GLY A 22 0.07 29.79 -40.07
CA GLY A 22 -0.69 28.94 -40.97
C GLY A 22 -2.18 28.96 -40.64
N VAL A 23 -2.99 29.62 -41.48
CA VAL A 23 -4.45 29.74 -41.31
C VAL A 23 -5.17 28.76 -42.24
N SER A 24 -6.06 27.93 -41.69
CA SER A 24 -7.14 27.22 -42.42
C SER A 24 -8.13 26.68 -41.36
N ASN A 25 -9.32 27.26 -41.14
CA ASN A 25 -10.52 27.40 -41.99
C ASN A 25 -11.50 26.20 -41.89
N LEU A 26 -12.60 26.44 -41.15
CA LEU A 26 -13.95 25.82 -41.21
C LEU A 26 -14.17 24.30 -41.21
N GLY A 27 -15.02 23.83 -40.28
CA GLY A 27 -15.73 22.55 -40.38
C GLY A 27 -16.39 22.08 -39.06
N PRO A 28 -17.70 22.23 -38.86
CA PRO A 28 -18.43 21.58 -37.76
C PRO A 28 -18.94 20.17 -38.15
N TRP A 29 -19.49 19.45 -37.17
CA TRP A 29 -20.17 18.13 -37.29
C TRP A 29 -19.26 16.89 -37.46
N ALA A 30 -18.98 16.21 -36.34
CA ALA A 30 -18.78 14.76 -36.31
C ALA A 30 -19.37 14.20 -35.01
N VAL A 31 -20.47 13.45 -35.13
CA VAL A 31 -21.14 12.76 -34.02
C VAL A 31 -20.37 11.46 -33.72
N TYR A 32 -19.79 11.33 -32.53
CA TYR A 32 -19.28 10.03 -32.03
C TYR A 32 -19.39 9.91 -30.51
N GLY A 33 -20.32 9.05 -30.06
CA GLY A 33 -20.21 8.21 -28.87
C GLY A 33 -20.26 8.86 -27.48
N PRO A 34 -20.82 8.15 -26.46
CA PRO A 34 -20.54 8.46 -25.07
C PRO A 34 -19.11 8.01 -24.74
N PHE A 35 -18.13 8.91 -24.93
CA PHE A 35 -16.76 8.65 -24.48
C PHE A 35 -16.73 8.54 -22.95
N THR A 36 -16.37 7.36 -22.47
CA THR A 36 -16.19 7.05 -21.05
C THR A 36 -15.22 8.06 -20.42
N ILE A 37 -15.69 8.80 -19.42
CA ILE A 37 -14.83 9.60 -18.54
C ILE A 37 -13.96 8.62 -17.76
N CYS A 38 -12.73 8.35 -18.21
CA CYS A 38 -11.67 7.70 -17.41
C CYS A 38 -10.27 7.62 -18.07
N ASP A 39 -9.89 8.56 -18.95
CA ASP A 39 -8.49 8.63 -19.43
C ASP A 39 -7.98 10.08 -19.48
N LEU A 40 -7.54 10.57 -18.31
CA LEU A 40 -6.80 11.82 -18.17
C LEU A 40 -5.31 11.49 -17.99
N PRO A 41 -4.40 12.01 -18.85
CA PRO A 41 -2.98 11.70 -18.76
C PRO A 41 -2.38 12.37 -17.52
N GLY A 42 -2.13 11.59 -16.46
CA GLY A 42 -1.43 12.07 -15.27
C GLY A 42 -1.81 11.42 -13.94
N MET A 43 -2.96 10.73 -13.84
CA MET A 43 -3.20 9.89 -12.66
C MET A 43 -2.42 8.58 -12.79
N PRO A 44 -1.51 8.25 -11.86
CA PRO A 44 -0.99 6.89 -11.77
C PRO A 44 -2.17 5.98 -11.48
N ARG A 45 -2.44 5.00 -12.36
CA ARG A 45 -3.46 3.98 -12.11
C ARG A 45 -3.19 3.36 -10.74
N PRO A 46 -4.18 3.23 -9.85
CA PRO A 46 -3.96 2.66 -8.52
C PRO A 46 -3.33 1.27 -8.70
N LYS A 47 -2.09 1.12 -8.22
CA LYS A 47 -1.34 -0.13 -8.31
C LYS A 47 -2.18 -1.23 -7.67
N PRO A 48 -2.34 -2.42 -8.29
CA PRO A 48 -3.11 -3.49 -7.68
C PRO A 48 -2.54 -3.80 -6.30
N LEU A 49 -3.42 -3.88 -5.31
CA LEU A 49 -3.06 -4.16 -3.93
C LEU A 49 -2.70 -5.64 -3.80
N ILE A 50 -1.40 -5.90 -3.83
CA ILE A 50 -0.84 -7.25 -3.67
C ILE A 50 -0.78 -7.57 -2.19
N HIS A 51 -1.25 -8.76 -1.81
CA HIS A 51 -1.20 -9.24 -0.42
C HIS A 51 -0.23 -10.41 -0.32
N GLY A 52 0.36 -10.63 0.86
CA GLY A 52 1.22 -11.77 1.07
C GLY A 52 1.67 -11.98 2.50
N LEU A 53 2.37 -13.07 2.71
CA LEU A 53 2.93 -13.49 3.99
C LEU A 53 4.43 -13.24 4.04
N TYR A 54 4.96 -13.09 5.25
CA TYR A 54 6.38 -12.91 5.49
C TYR A 54 6.85 -13.83 6.62
N GLY A 55 7.30 -15.03 6.26
CA GLY A 55 7.64 -16.14 7.18
C GLY A 55 8.90 -15.95 8.02
N TRP A 56 9.26 -14.73 8.39
CA TRP A 56 10.46 -14.42 9.16
C TRP A 56 10.29 -14.69 10.65
N THR A 57 11.36 -15.16 11.27
CA THR A 57 11.50 -15.35 12.71
C THR A 57 12.90 -14.91 13.14
N PRO A 58 13.15 -14.58 14.41
CA PRO A 58 14.48 -14.26 14.91
C PRO A 58 15.54 -15.35 14.60
N ALA A 59 15.14 -16.61 14.47
CA ALA A 59 16.01 -17.73 14.14
C ALA A 59 16.62 -17.66 12.71
N TYR A 60 15.94 -17.00 11.76
CA TYR A 60 16.51 -16.72 10.42
C TYR A 60 17.53 -15.57 10.43
N GLY A 61 17.65 -14.84 11.55
CA GLY A 61 18.55 -13.71 11.72
C GLY A 61 18.08 -12.43 11.01
N PHE A 62 18.69 -11.32 11.40
CA PHE A 62 18.27 -9.97 10.98
C PHE A 62 18.83 -9.49 9.63
N ARG A 63 19.28 -10.41 8.75
CA ARG A 63 19.70 -10.05 7.38
C ARG A 63 18.51 -9.74 6.47
N TYR A 64 17.36 -10.33 6.77
CA TYR A 64 16.12 -10.20 5.99
C TYR A 64 15.27 -8.98 6.35
N VAL A 65 15.66 -8.21 7.38
CA VAL A 65 14.89 -7.06 7.89
C VAL A 65 15.83 -5.87 7.99
N HIS A 66 15.44 -4.75 7.36
CA HIS A 66 16.24 -3.53 7.34
C HIS A 66 16.58 -3.07 8.78
N PRO A 67 17.82 -2.61 9.07
CA PRO A 67 18.24 -2.29 10.44
C PRO A 67 17.30 -1.38 11.23
N ALA A 68 16.67 -0.40 10.60
CA ALA A 68 15.72 0.51 11.25
C ALA A 68 14.41 -0.19 11.70
N ASN A 69 14.02 -1.28 11.05
CA ASN A 69 12.74 -1.95 11.30
C ASN A 69 12.86 -3.15 12.26
N ARG A 70 14.06 -3.71 12.47
CA ARG A 70 14.31 -4.98 13.19
C ARG A 70 13.50 -5.14 14.48
N ARG A 71 13.60 -4.16 15.40
CA ARG A 71 12.92 -4.21 16.71
C ARG A 71 11.39 -4.14 16.58
N ALA A 72 10.88 -3.33 15.66
CA ALA A 72 9.44 -3.21 15.44
C ALA A 72 8.88 -4.49 14.79
N PHE A 73 9.63 -5.09 13.87
CA PHE A 73 9.25 -6.32 13.17
C PHE A 73 9.35 -7.57 14.07
N GLU A 74 10.29 -7.59 15.02
CA GLU A 74 10.37 -8.59 16.08
C GLU A 74 9.15 -8.53 17.01
N VAL A 75 8.78 -7.33 17.48
CA VAL A 75 7.57 -7.11 18.30
C VAL A 75 6.27 -7.36 17.52
N LEU A 76 6.29 -7.23 16.19
CA LEU A 76 5.13 -7.47 15.35
C LEU A 76 4.74 -8.95 15.27
N GLU A 77 5.71 -9.87 15.40
CA GLU A 77 5.54 -11.33 15.17
C GLU A 77 4.88 -11.63 13.81
N PRO A 78 5.61 -11.53 12.69
CA PRO A 78 5.03 -11.45 11.34
C PRO A 78 4.50 -12.79 10.78
N VAL A 79 4.78 -13.92 11.44
CA VAL A 79 4.35 -15.25 10.97
C VAL A 79 2.82 -15.36 11.02
N GLY A 80 2.21 -15.77 9.90
CA GLY A 80 0.76 -15.87 9.77
C GLY A 80 0.03 -14.52 9.68
N LYS A 81 0.73 -13.38 9.72
CA LYS A 81 0.16 -12.05 9.52
C LYS A 81 0.12 -11.68 8.05
N LEU A 82 -1.00 -11.11 7.60
CA LEU A 82 -1.18 -10.70 6.22
C LEU A 82 -0.66 -9.28 6.00
N PHE A 83 0.29 -9.14 5.08
CA PHE A 83 0.90 -7.88 4.67
C PHE A 83 0.38 -7.41 3.32
N GLU A 84 0.36 -6.09 3.13
CA GLU A 84 0.13 -5.46 1.85
C GLU A 84 1.47 -5.03 1.24
N LYS A 85 1.76 -5.48 0.01
CA LYS A 85 2.98 -5.11 -0.73
C LYS A 85 2.76 -3.75 -1.40
N VAL A 86 3.48 -2.73 -0.91
CA VAL A 86 3.39 -1.34 -1.39
C VAL A 86 4.28 -1.15 -2.62
N SER A 87 5.58 -1.38 -2.46
CA SER A 87 6.61 -1.12 -3.47
C SER A 87 7.78 -2.08 -3.36
N GLU A 88 8.45 -2.27 -4.48
CA GLU A 88 9.79 -2.83 -4.58
C GLU A 88 10.69 -1.68 -5.04
N ASP A 89 11.93 -1.66 -4.59
CA ASP A 89 12.96 -0.76 -5.09
C ASP A 89 13.45 -1.19 -6.48
N GLU A 90 14.15 -0.28 -7.18
CA GLU A 90 14.61 -0.51 -8.55
C GLU A 90 15.66 -1.64 -8.65
N GLU A 91 16.43 -1.88 -7.57
CA GLU A 91 17.45 -2.93 -7.49
C GLU A 91 16.89 -4.25 -6.92
N ASN A 92 15.62 -4.27 -6.49
CA ASN A 92 14.95 -5.38 -5.80
C ASN A 92 15.69 -5.86 -4.53
N GLU A 93 16.42 -4.98 -3.85
CA GLU A 93 17.08 -5.29 -2.58
C GLU A 93 16.14 -5.12 -1.37
N TRP A 94 15.14 -4.23 -1.43
CA TRP A 94 14.18 -3.94 -0.36
C TRP A 94 12.72 -3.88 -0.83
N LEU A 95 11.95 -4.86 -0.37
CA LEU A 95 10.49 -4.87 -0.45
C LEU A 95 9.90 -3.99 0.67
N THR A 96 8.95 -3.13 0.31
CA THR A 96 8.16 -2.33 1.26
C THR A 96 6.83 -3.01 1.55
N LEU A 97 6.69 -3.55 2.76
CA LEU A 97 5.45 -4.13 3.27
C LEU A 97 4.74 -3.16 4.21
N ARG A 98 3.41 -3.09 4.11
CA ARG A 98 2.53 -2.41 5.07
C ARG A 98 1.77 -3.44 5.91
N TYR A 99 1.61 -3.14 7.19
CA TYR A 99 0.73 -3.83 8.12
C TYR A 99 0.08 -2.78 9.01
N ASP A 100 -1.26 -2.68 8.98
CA ASP A 100 -1.98 -1.56 9.60
C ASP A 100 -1.38 -0.20 9.16
N GLU A 101 -1.10 0.72 10.09
CA GLU A 101 -0.45 2.01 9.77
C GLU A 101 1.07 1.92 9.55
N GLN A 102 1.70 0.77 9.83
CA GLN A 102 3.15 0.61 9.86
C GLN A 102 3.72 0.12 8.52
N GLN A 103 4.92 0.61 8.16
CA GLN A 103 5.66 0.16 6.98
C GLN A 103 7.04 -0.40 7.36
N PHE A 104 7.44 -1.46 6.66
CA PHE A 104 8.64 -2.23 6.93
C PHE A 104 9.43 -2.47 5.64
N LEU A 105 10.74 -2.18 5.67
CA LEU A 105 11.67 -2.56 4.63
C LEU A 105 12.24 -3.95 4.95
N VAL A 106 11.99 -4.90 4.06
CA VAL A 106 12.36 -6.32 4.22
C VAL A 106 12.94 -6.87 2.93
N ARG A 107 13.65 -7.99 3.01
CA ARG A 107 14.20 -8.70 1.85
C ARG A 107 13.09 -9.47 1.12
N PRO A 108 12.91 -9.32 -0.21
CA PRO A 108 11.82 -9.98 -0.94
C PRO A 108 11.85 -11.52 -0.88
N GLU A 109 12.99 -12.14 -0.60
CA GLU A 109 13.20 -13.60 -0.64
C GLU A 109 12.32 -14.41 0.34
N LEU A 110 11.75 -13.78 1.38
CA LEU A 110 10.81 -14.42 2.32
C LEU A 110 9.35 -13.97 2.13
N PHE A 111 9.06 -13.16 1.11
CA PHE A 111 7.71 -12.74 0.80
C PHE A 111 7.00 -13.75 -0.08
N GLN A 112 5.85 -14.23 0.39
CA GLN A 112 5.00 -15.17 -0.34
C GLN A 112 3.70 -14.45 -0.70
N GLU A 113 3.54 -14.12 -1.99
CA GLU A 113 2.32 -13.51 -2.51
C GLU A 113 1.12 -14.46 -2.39
N ILE A 114 0.02 -13.99 -1.82
CA ILE A 114 -1.25 -14.72 -1.84
C ILE A 114 -2.12 -14.24 -3.00
N GLN A 115 -2.70 -15.19 -3.72
CA GLN A 115 -3.54 -14.89 -4.90
C GLN A 115 -4.99 -14.56 -4.53
N ARG A 116 -5.45 -14.97 -3.34
CA ARG A 116 -6.79 -14.70 -2.84
C ARG A 116 -6.82 -13.37 -2.09
N LYS A 117 -7.73 -12.47 -2.48
CA LYS A 117 -7.98 -11.22 -1.75
C LYS A 117 -8.73 -11.52 -0.44
N PRO A 118 -8.34 -10.96 0.72
CA PRO A 118 -9.12 -11.04 1.95
C PRO A 118 -10.46 -10.28 1.79
N PRO A 119 -11.59 -10.78 2.35
CA PRO A 119 -12.88 -10.08 2.29
C PRO A 119 -12.94 -8.75 3.06
N PHE A 120 -12.17 -8.61 4.14
CA PHE A 120 -11.98 -7.36 4.90
C PHE A 120 -10.49 -6.98 4.97
N SER A 121 -10.19 -5.69 5.11
CA SER A 121 -8.85 -5.13 5.33
C SER A 121 -8.79 -4.27 6.61
N PHE A 122 -7.60 -3.77 6.94
CA PHE A 122 -7.34 -2.91 8.09
C PHE A 122 -8.24 -1.66 8.07
N GLY A 123 -8.86 -1.37 9.22
CA GLY A 123 -9.75 -0.22 9.38
C GLY A 123 -11.17 -0.39 8.86
N ASP A 124 -11.53 -1.52 8.24
CA ASP A 124 -12.93 -1.79 7.87
C ASP A 124 -13.81 -1.94 9.13
N GLU A 125 -14.98 -1.29 9.14
CA GLU A 125 -15.98 -1.44 10.20
C GLU A 125 -16.79 -2.73 9.97
N VAL A 126 -16.78 -3.60 10.98
CA VAL A 126 -17.40 -4.93 10.93
C VAL A 126 -18.23 -5.20 12.18
N GLU A 127 -19.32 -5.96 12.01
CA GLU A 127 -20.13 -6.48 13.11
C GLU A 127 -20.28 -8.01 13.05
N GLU A 128 -20.43 -8.62 14.24
CA GLU A 128 -20.64 -10.06 14.42
C GLU A 128 -22.07 -10.46 14.01
N ILE A 129 -22.19 -11.37 13.03
CA ILE A 129 -23.47 -11.83 12.50
C ILE A 129 -24.22 -12.68 13.55
N THR A 130 -23.49 -13.61 14.17
CA THR A 130 -24.02 -14.64 15.07
C THR A 130 -23.36 -14.53 16.45
N PRO A 131 -23.83 -13.62 17.32
CA PRO A 131 -23.30 -13.51 18.68
C PRO A 131 -23.62 -14.77 19.50
N ALA A 132 -22.75 -15.10 20.44
CA ALA A 132 -23.01 -16.18 21.40
C ALA A 132 -24.32 -15.94 22.18
N PRO A 133 -25.11 -16.98 22.51
CA PRO A 133 -26.38 -16.82 23.23
C PRO A 133 -26.23 -15.98 24.51
N GLY A 134 -27.04 -14.92 24.62
CA GLY A 134 -26.99 -13.98 25.74
C GLY A 134 -25.95 -12.86 25.63
N GLN A 135 -25.20 -12.76 24.53
CA GLN A 135 -24.31 -11.63 24.25
C GLN A 135 -24.91 -10.66 23.22
N TYR A 136 -24.57 -9.38 23.35
CA TYR A 136 -24.79 -8.39 22.30
C TYR A 136 -23.81 -8.63 21.14
N ARG A 137 -24.24 -8.31 19.92
CA ARG A 137 -23.35 -8.26 18.76
C ARG A 137 -22.17 -7.33 19.03
N ARG A 138 -20.97 -7.79 18.71
CA ARG A 138 -19.77 -6.95 18.71
C ARG A 138 -19.69 -6.17 17.41
N PHE A 139 -19.22 -4.94 17.53
CA PHE A 139 -18.93 -4.06 16.41
C PHE A 139 -17.58 -3.38 16.66
N GLY A 140 -16.83 -3.12 15.60
CA GLY A 140 -15.52 -2.48 15.70
C GLY A 140 -14.78 -2.46 14.38
N LEU A 141 -13.52 -2.05 14.44
CA LEU A 141 -12.66 -1.97 13.27
C LEU A 141 -11.76 -3.20 13.20
N VAL A 142 -11.44 -3.70 12.00
CA VAL A 142 -10.40 -4.72 11.81
C VAL A 142 -9.03 -4.11 12.16
N SER A 143 -8.33 -4.68 13.15
CA SER A 143 -6.99 -4.22 13.58
C SER A 143 -5.85 -5.14 13.12
N ASP A 144 -6.13 -6.43 12.93
CA ASP A 144 -5.13 -7.41 12.52
C ASP A 144 -5.80 -8.39 11.57
N VAL A 145 -5.14 -8.65 10.44
CA VAL A 145 -5.51 -9.69 9.48
C VAL A 145 -4.45 -10.79 9.53
N TYR A 146 -4.91 -12.02 9.76
CA TYR A 146 -4.10 -13.23 9.76
C TYR A 146 -4.52 -14.13 8.59
N TRP A 147 -3.58 -14.87 8.02
CA TRP A 147 -3.87 -15.88 6.99
C TRP A 147 -3.58 -17.27 7.53
N ASN A 148 -4.50 -18.22 7.30
CA ASN A 148 -4.23 -19.63 7.50
C ASN A 148 -3.84 -20.27 6.16
N GLU A 149 -2.55 -20.56 5.99
CA GLU A 149 -1.99 -21.20 4.79
C GLU A 149 -2.59 -22.59 4.52
N ALA A 150 -3.06 -23.30 5.54
CA ALA A 150 -3.63 -24.65 5.39
C ALA A 150 -5.09 -24.65 4.90
N THR A 151 -5.84 -23.56 5.13
CA THR A 151 -7.25 -23.45 4.69
C THR A 151 -7.50 -22.36 3.65
N ASP A 152 -6.46 -21.58 3.31
CA ASP A 152 -6.52 -20.43 2.39
C ASP A 152 -7.60 -19.41 2.80
N GLN A 153 -7.66 -19.10 4.10
CA GLN A 153 -8.67 -18.23 4.70
C GLN A 153 -8.04 -17.16 5.58
N ALA A 154 -8.60 -15.96 5.52
CA ALA A 154 -8.30 -14.87 6.44
C ALA A 154 -9.09 -14.99 7.74
N THR A 155 -8.45 -14.65 8.85
CA THR A 155 -9.08 -14.47 10.16
C THR A 155 -8.69 -13.10 10.74
N TYR A 156 -9.55 -12.55 11.60
CA TYR A 156 -9.57 -11.13 11.91
C TYR A 156 -9.58 -10.87 13.41
N GLN A 157 -8.71 -9.97 13.89
CA GLN A 157 -8.86 -9.37 15.21
C GLN A 157 -9.53 -8.01 15.08
N ILE A 158 -10.49 -7.75 15.97
CA ILE A 158 -11.32 -6.54 15.96
C ILE A 158 -10.99 -5.67 17.17
N VAL A 159 -10.99 -4.34 16.98
CA VAL A 159 -10.88 -3.35 18.04
C VAL A 159 -12.24 -2.68 18.31
N GLU A 160 -12.82 -2.95 19.47
CA GLU A 160 -14.05 -2.30 19.97
C GLU A 160 -13.64 -1.16 20.92
N ARG A 161 -14.04 0.09 20.63
CA ARG A 161 -13.78 1.27 21.50
C ARG A 161 -12.30 1.40 21.95
N LYS A 162 -11.35 1.22 21.01
CA LYS A 162 -9.90 1.22 21.24
C LYS A 162 -9.35 0.06 22.10
N ARG A 163 -10.10 -1.02 22.29
CA ARG A 163 -9.63 -2.27 22.92
C ARG A 163 -9.71 -3.43 21.94
N LYS A 164 -8.57 -4.07 21.65
CA LYS A 164 -8.56 -5.31 20.86
C LYS A 164 -9.35 -6.37 21.60
N LEU A 165 -10.28 -7.04 20.92
CA LEU A 165 -10.99 -8.18 21.44
C LEU A 165 -10.04 -9.39 21.52
N PRO A 166 -10.14 -10.24 22.56
CA PRO A 166 -9.27 -11.41 22.70
C PRO A 166 -9.66 -12.56 21.74
N ARG A 167 -10.83 -12.47 21.10
CA ARG A 167 -11.31 -13.41 20.09
C ARG A 167 -10.82 -12.97 18.71
N VAL A 168 -10.32 -13.94 17.95
CA VAL A 168 -10.14 -13.85 16.50
C VAL A 168 -11.38 -14.43 15.83
N TYR A 169 -11.85 -13.78 14.77
CA TYR A 169 -13.08 -14.09 14.05
C TYR A 169 -12.79 -14.62 12.65
N GLN A 170 -13.62 -15.54 12.16
CA GLN A 170 -13.61 -15.98 10.77
C GLN A 170 -14.29 -14.96 9.85
N ALA A 171 -14.02 -15.06 8.54
CA ALA A 171 -14.67 -14.21 7.54
C ALA A 171 -16.20 -14.37 7.52
N ASP A 172 -16.73 -15.57 7.77
CA ASP A 172 -18.17 -15.87 7.77
C ASP A 172 -18.90 -15.48 9.07
N GLU A 173 -18.17 -15.17 10.13
CA GLU A 173 -18.74 -14.66 11.39
C GLU A 173 -19.01 -13.15 11.35
N LEU A 174 -18.50 -12.46 10.34
CA LEU A 174 -18.47 -11.00 10.22
C LEU A 174 -19.21 -10.50 8.98
N ARG A 175 -19.78 -9.31 9.09
CA ARG A 175 -20.25 -8.50 7.95
C ARG A 175 -19.75 -7.07 8.09
N LEU A 176 -19.65 -6.36 6.97
CA LEU A 176 -19.48 -4.90 6.97
C LEU A 176 -20.67 -4.23 7.69
N GLY A 177 -20.37 -3.20 8.48
CA GLY A 177 -21.36 -2.35 9.18
C GLY A 177 -22.09 -1.36 8.27
#